data_AF-A0A3B9L0B0-F1
#
_entry.id   AF-A0A3B9L0B0-F1
#
_cell.length_a   1.000
_cell.length_b   1.000
_cell.length_c   1.000
_cell.angle_alpha   90.00
_cell.angle_beta   90.00
_cell.angle_gamma   90.00
#
_symmetry.space_group_name_H-M   'P 1'
#
loop_
_entity.id
_entity.type
_entity.pdbx_description
1 polymer ?
#
loop_
_entity_poly.entity_id
_entity_poly.type
_entity_poly.pdbx_seq_one_letter_code
_entity_poly.pdbx_strand_id
1 'polypeptide(L)'
;MKRLLISVSIAALSACGAQDNSNDIEPDTVSADETELLLPLPEQTSPAIVSEDLAIRIKTLADDTFEGRGPGTEAGEASADWIAAEMARIGLSPAGEDETFFQTVKMVNQTVDTENSHFQLTKPDGTALPLTPKENVVFWTKHQDKNELSFDATDVVFVGYGSVAPEYEWDDYAGADFSGKTVIMLVNDPGFATGDPELFKGKAMTYYGRWTYKFEEAARQGATAAIIIHETEPASYGWDVVSNSWSGAQSDLVRSDGGADRAMLEGWITRDTAEELFASAGLDLEALKQQAKSNSFTPVPLEGVKASGKISQSIDQLESRNVVGKLTGKVTPDEYVLYTAHWDHLGKKSEEKTGAPGEDFYQDQIFNGAVDNATGSAALLEIAEAMAADDLERSALFLSVTLEESGLLGSAFYAENPLIPHSQVVAGINMDGALPIGRTKDMVVVGYGASELEDILRDVLVEQDRVIKPDSKPEAGYFYRSDHISLAKKGVPMLYADGGQDKLDGGVAAGKAAAAVYTAERYHKPMDEYSDGWDLSGFEEDIQALYQVGLRIAQSDDWPTWYEGNEFEAIRKQSLEE
;
A
#
# COMPACT_ATOMS: atom_id res chain seq x y z
N MET A 1 77.49 -40.60 -38.60
CA MET A 1 76.11 -40.10 -38.78
C MET A 1 75.23 -40.73 -37.71
N LYS A 2 75.28 -40.13 -36.53
CA LYS A 2 74.51 -40.48 -35.34
C LYS A 2 74.61 -39.24 -34.44
N ARG A 3 73.54 -39.01 -33.71
CA ARG A 3 73.36 -38.03 -32.63
C ARG A 3 74.67 -37.72 -31.88
N LEU A 4 74.97 -36.44 -31.70
CA LEU A 4 75.88 -35.92 -30.66
C LEU A 4 75.06 -34.82 -29.96
N LEU A 5 74.67 -34.86 -28.68
CA LEU A 5 75.41 -35.13 -27.43
C LEU A 5 76.67 -34.25 -27.30
N ILE A 6 76.66 -33.43 -26.24
CA ILE A 6 77.71 -33.06 -25.25
C ILE A 6 77.15 -31.80 -24.55
N SER A 7 76.54 -31.92 -23.37
CA SER A 7 77.16 -31.94 -22.02
C SER A 7 77.74 -30.60 -21.62
N VAL A 8 77.25 -30.04 -20.50
CA VAL A 8 78.03 -29.64 -19.31
C VAL A 8 77.05 -29.48 -18.13
N SER A 9 77.41 -30.10 -17.00
CA SER A 9 76.81 -29.93 -15.68
C SER A 9 77.51 -28.80 -14.91
N ILE A 10 76.82 -28.11 -14.01
CA ILE A 10 77.37 -27.54 -12.75
C ILE A 10 76.24 -27.36 -11.74
N ALA A 11 76.58 -27.71 -10.49
CA ALA A 11 75.78 -27.78 -9.26
C ALA A 11 75.49 -26.38 -8.68
N ALA A 12 74.26 -26.12 -8.21
CA ALA A 12 73.75 -26.26 -6.83
C ALA A 12 73.90 -25.00 -5.96
N LEU A 13 72.75 -24.34 -5.72
CA LEU A 13 72.40 -23.50 -4.57
C LEU A 13 70.89 -23.18 -4.72
N SER A 14 70.03 -24.04 -4.17
CA SER A 14 68.56 -23.87 -4.27
C SER A 14 68.02 -23.13 -3.05
N ALA A 15 67.37 -22.01 -3.34
CA ALA A 15 66.62 -21.18 -2.42
C ALA A 15 65.28 -21.84 -2.02
N CYS A 16 64.78 -21.41 -0.87
CA CYS A 16 63.57 -21.83 -0.21
C CYS A 16 62.32 -21.75 -1.10
N GLY A 17 61.60 -22.87 -1.20
CA GLY A 17 60.21 -22.95 -1.64
C GLY A 17 59.61 -24.14 -0.92
N ALA A 18 58.79 -23.88 0.11
CA ALA A 18 58.14 -24.95 0.86
C ALA A 18 56.96 -25.48 0.02
N GLN A 19 57.01 -26.77 -0.28
CA GLN A 19 55.97 -27.56 -0.94
C GLN A 19 54.80 -27.83 0.01
N ASP A 20 53.60 -27.73 -0.56
CA ASP A 20 52.51 -28.72 -0.52
C ASP A 20 52.55 -29.74 0.63
N ASN A 21 51.60 -29.56 1.55
CA ASN A 21 50.85 -30.68 2.10
C ASN A 21 49.39 -30.47 1.70
N SER A 22 48.92 -31.35 0.82
CA SER A 22 47.52 -31.58 0.50
C SER A 22 46.71 -31.80 1.78
N ASN A 23 45.81 -30.88 2.07
CA ASN A 23 44.55 -31.18 2.73
C ASN A 23 43.47 -30.66 1.78
N ASP A 24 42.72 -31.60 1.19
CA ASP A 24 41.47 -31.33 0.52
C ASP A 24 40.57 -30.56 1.51
N ILE A 25 40.37 -29.28 1.24
CA ILE A 25 39.26 -28.53 1.81
C ILE A 25 38.16 -28.66 0.76
N GLU A 26 37.24 -29.59 1.02
CA GLU A 26 35.94 -29.61 0.35
C GLU A 26 35.35 -28.20 0.43
N PRO A 27 34.70 -27.70 -0.64
CA PRO A 27 33.95 -26.46 -0.52
C PRO A 27 32.87 -26.72 0.54
N ASP A 28 32.97 -26.02 1.68
CA ASP A 28 31.87 -25.91 2.62
C ASP A 28 30.70 -25.32 1.82
N THR A 29 29.83 -26.22 1.34
CA THR A 29 28.48 -25.90 0.94
C THR A 29 27.85 -25.28 2.17
N VAL A 30 27.64 -23.97 2.12
CA VAL A 30 26.74 -23.29 3.05
C VAL A 30 25.38 -23.91 2.79
N SER A 31 25.05 -24.92 3.58
CA SER A 31 23.73 -25.51 3.69
C SER A 31 22.81 -24.37 4.10
N ALA A 32 21.71 -24.20 3.37
CA ALA A 32 20.59 -23.37 3.83
C ALA A 32 20.29 -23.79 5.27
N ASP A 33 20.51 -22.89 6.23
CA ASP A 33 19.93 -23.07 7.55
C ASP A 33 18.42 -23.16 7.30
N GLU A 34 17.86 -24.35 7.47
CA GLU A 34 16.43 -24.52 7.66
C GLU A 34 16.10 -23.79 8.96
N THR A 35 15.80 -22.49 8.87
CA THR A 35 15.21 -21.76 9.99
C THR A 35 13.96 -22.54 10.39
N GLU A 36 13.94 -23.04 11.62
CA GLU A 36 12.78 -23.76 12.15
C GLU A 36 11.57 -22.83 12.07
N LEU A 37 10.61 -23.13 11.19
CA LEU A 37 9.43 -22.31 11.01
C LEU A 37 8.66 -22.23 12.32
N LEU A 38 8.16 -21.04 12.65
CA LEU A 38 7.45 -20.80 13.90
C LEU A 38 6.15 -21.61 14.02
N LEU A 39 5.51 -21.87 12.87
CA LEU A 39 4.41 -22.82 12.72
C LEU A 39 4.72 -23.80 11.58
N PRO A 40 4.23 -25.05 11.65
CA PRO A 40 4.47 -26.02 10.58
C PRO A 40 3.72 -25.63 9.29
N LEU A 41 4.23 -26.10 8.15
CA LEU A 41 3.50 -26.07 6.88
C LEU A 41 2.29 -27.03 6.93
N PRO A 42 1.22 -26.75 6.15
CA PRO A 42 0.08 -27.65 6.07
C PRO A 42 0.49 -29.02 5.51
N GLU A 43 0.03 -30.11 6.13
CA GLU A 43 0.43 -31.48 5.75
C GLU A 43 -0.06 -31.87 4.36
N GLN A 44 -1.29 -31.49 3.99
CA GLN A 44 -1.88 -31.71 2.66
C GLN A 44 -2.89 -30.60 2.34
N THR A 45 -2.58 -29.82 1.31
CA THR A 45 -3.54 -28.98 0.54
C THR A 45 -3.65 -29.57 -0.87
N SER A 46 -4.51 -29.01 -1.70
CA SER A 46 -4.73 -29.46 -3.07
C SER A 46 -4.68 -28.32 -4.09
N PRO A 47 -4.41 -28.60 -5.38
CA PRO A 47 -4.55 -27.59 -6.43
C PRO A 47 -5.98 -27.11 -6.67
N ALA A 48 -6.99 -27.76 -6.08
CA ALA A 48 -8.36 -27.28 -6.19
C ALA A 48 -8.58 -26.20 -5.13
N ILE A 49 -9.02 -25.02 -5.56
CA ILE A 49 -9.38 -23.92 -4.66
C ILE A 49 -10.63 -24.33 -3.88
N VAL A 50 -10.45 -24.66 -2.59
CA VAL A 50 -11.52 -25.14 -1.71
C VAL A 50 -11.47 -24.45 -0.34
N SER A 51 -12.64 -24.32 0.28
CA SER A 51 -12.82 -23.68 1.58
C SER A 51 -11.96 -24.30 2.69
N GLU A 52 -11.68 -25.60 2.63
CA GLU A 52 -10.85 -26.30 3.62
C GLU A 52 -9.39 -25.84 3.59
N ASP A 53 -8.79 -25.70 2.40
CA ASP A 53 -7.39 -25.29 2.25
C ASP A 53 -7.24 -23.80 2.63
N LEU A 54 -8.22 -22.97 2.23
CA LEU A 54 -8.35 -21.58 2.66
C LEU A 54 -8.39 -21.46 4.19
N ALA A 55 -9.25 -22.24 4.85
CA ALA A 55 -9.39 -22.23 6.30
C ALA A 55 -8.09 -22.59 7.02
N ILE A 56 -7.33 -23.57 6.51
CA ILE A 56 -6.03 -23.96 7.08
C ILE A 56 -5.06 -22.77 7.02
N ARG A 57 -4.90 -22.16 5.84
CA ARG A 57 -3.96 -21.05 5.62
C ARG A 57 -4.32 -19.81 6.44
N ILE A 58 -5.61 -19.43 6.44
CA ILE A 58 -6.10 -18.28 7.22
C ILE A 58 -5.83 -18.51 8.70
N LYS A 59 -6.20 -19.68 9.23
CA LYS A 59 -6.01 -20.00 10.65
C LYS A 59 -4.54 -19.99 11.04
N THR A 60 -3.64 -20.48 10.19
CA THR A 60 -2.21 -20.45 10.47
C THR A 60 -1.67 -19.03 10.48
N LEU A 61 -2.00 -18.22 9.47
CA LEU A 61 -1.51 -16.84 9.39
C LEU A 61 -2.05 -15.97 10.53
N ALA A 62 -3.31 -16.15 10.91
CA ALA A 62 -3.99 -15.43 11.99
C ALA A 62 -3.75 -16.02 13.40
N ASP A 63 -2.79 -16.91 13.58
CA ASP A 63 -2.48 -17.49 14.89
C ASP A 63 -1.69 -16.50 15.75
N ASP A 64 -2.02 -16.42 17.05
CA ASP A 64 -1.33 -15.61 18.07
C ASP A 64 0.19 -15.76 18.06
N THR A 65 0.68 -16.92 17.62
CA THR A 65 2.11 -17.23 17.50
C THR A 65 2.84 -16.20 16.61
N PHE A 66 2.20 -15.64 15.59
CA PHE A 66 2.78 -14.59 14.76
C PHE A 66 2.59 -13.16 15.34
N GLU A 67 2.01 -13.04 16.53
CA GLU A 67 1.79 -11.79 17.26
C GLU A 67 1.19 -10.66 16.40
N GLY A 68 0.25 -11.01 15.52
CA GLY A 68 -0.45 -10.06 14.66
C GLY A 68 0.36 -9.56 13.46
N ARG A 69 1.43 -10.25 13.08
CA ARG A 69 2.21 -10.02 11.85
C ARG A 69 2.70 -8.58 11.67
N GLY A 70 3.15 -7.95 12.77
CA GLY A 70 3.69 -6.60 12.74
C GLY A 70 4.98 -6.51 11.91
N PRO A 71 5.08 -5.64 10.88
CA PRO A 71 6.28 -5.49 10.06
C PRO A 71 7.55 -5.21 10.87
N GLY A 72 8.66 -5.87 10.52
CA GLY A 72 9.95 -5.67 11.17
C GLY A 72 10.04 -6.22 12.60
N THR A 73 9.00 -6.89 13.10
CA THR A 73 9.05 -7.65 14.36
C THR A 73 9.50 -9.08 14.10
N GLU A 74 10.13 -9.74 15.08
CA GLU A 74 10.61 -11.13 14.93
C GLU A 74 9.47 -12.09 14.54
N ALA A 75 8.31 -12.00 15.21
CA ALA A 75 7.15 -12.84 14.92
C ALA A 75 6.48 -12.50 13.57
N GLY A 76 6.41 -11.22 13.20
CA GLY A 76 5.89 -10.82 11.89
C GLY A 76 6.78 -11.30 10.74
N GLU A 77 8.10 -11.13 10.87
CA GLU A 77 9.04 -11.63 9.87
C GLU A 77 9.03 -13.17 9.77
N ALA A 78 8.76 -13.89 10.88
CA ALA A 78 8.55 -15.33 10.82
C ALA A 78 7.31 -15.75 10.01
N SER A 79 6.28 -14.89 9.89
CA SER A 79 5.13 -15.15 9.02
C SER A 79 5.51 -15.02 7.53
N ALA A 80 6.38 -14.06 7.19
CA ALA A 80 6.94 -13.95 5.83
C ALA A 80 7.79 -15.18 5.48
N ASP A 81 8.56 -15.71 6.44
CA ASP A 81 9.30 -16.97 6.27
C ASP A 81 8.37 -18.16 6.02
N TRP A 82 7.24 -18.22 6.74
CA TRP A 82 6.22 -19.24 6.53
C TRP A 82 5.59 -19.15 5.13
N ILE A 83 5.25 -17.94 4.67
CA ILE A 83 4.70 -17.71 3.32
C ILE A 83 5.72 -18.14 2.25
N ALA A 84 6.99 -17.79 2.39
CA ALA A 84 8.05 -18.20 1.47
C ALA A 84 8.20 -19.73 1.42
N ALA A 85 8.17 -20.39 2.58
CA ALA A 85 8.26 -21.84 2.68
C ALA A 85 7.03 -22.54 2.08
N GLU A 86 5.84 -21.94 2.24
CA GLU A 86 4.60 -22.43 1.62
C GLU A 86 4.63 -22.26 0.09
N MET A 87 5.08 -21.12 -0.43
CA MET A 87 5.33 -20.92 -1.87
C MET A 87 6.29 -21.99 -2.42
N ALA A 88 7.39 -22.26 -1.71
CA ALA A 88 8.35 -23.30 -2.11
C ALA A 88 7.73 -24.71 -2.08
N ARG A 89 6.91 -25.03 -1.06
CA ARG A 89 6.20 -26.32 -0.95
C ARG A 89 5.22 -26.53 -2.12
N ILE A 90 4.53 -25.47 -2.53
CA ILE A 90 3.62 -25.45 -3.68
C ILE A 90 4.38 -25.70 -5.00
N GLY A 91 5.66 -25.31 -5.07
CA GLY A 91 6.52 -25.50 -6.23
C GLY A 91 6.88 -24.22 -6.98
N LEU A 92 6.62 -23.05 -6.38
CA LEU A 92 7.07 -21.78 -6.94
C LEU A 92 8.60 -21.70 -6.86
N SER A 93 9.19 -21.05 -7.85
CA SER A 93 10.61 -20.66 -7.79
C SER A 93 10.75 -19.28 -7.15
N PRO A 94 11.84 -19.01 -6.42
CA PRO A 94 12.12 -17.69 -5.89
C PRO A 94 12.24 -16.64 -7.01
N ALA A 95 11.73 -15.44 -6.75
CA ALA A 95 11.79 -14.30 -7.67
C ALA A 95 12.28 -13.00 -7.01
N GLY A 96 12.74 -13.08 -5.77
CA GLY A 96 13.33 -11.99 -4.99
C GLY A 96 14.80 -11.74 -5.29
N GLU A 97 15.41 -10.96 -4.40
CA GLU A 97 16.84 -10.60 -4.45
C GLU A 97 17.71 -11.85 -4.27
N ASP A 98 18.83 -11.91 -5.00
CA ASP A 98 19.82 -12.99 -4.92
C ASP A 98 19.22 -14.42 -5.04
N GLU A 99 18.20 -14.59 -5.90
CA GLU A 99 17.47 -15.85 -6.09
C GLU A 99 16.78 -16.39 -4.81
N THR A 100 16.45 -15.49 -3.88
CA THR A 100 15.63 -15.79 -2.69
C THR A 100 14.15 -15.48 -2.94
N PHE A 101 13.28 -15.84 -2.01
CA PHE A 101 11.88 -15.40 -2.04
C PHE A 101 11.70 -13.97 -1.53
N PHE A 102 12.74 -13.25 -1.12
CA PHE A 102 12.57 -11.99 -0.41
C PHE A 102 13.05 -10.79 -1.21
N GLN A 103 12.34 -9.68 -1.05
CA GLN A 103 12.83 -8.34 -1.37
C GLN A 103 12.87 -7.53 -0.07
N THR A 104 14.06 -7.10 0.34
CA THR A 104 14.21 -6.33 1.57
C THR A 104 13.69 -4.90 1.41
N VAL A 105 12.67 -4.56 2.20
CA VAL A 105 12.07 -3.23 2.26
C VAL A 105 12.65 -2.50 3.46
N LYS A 106 13.49 -1.49 3.19
CA LYS A 106 14.08 -0.64 4.21
C LYS A 106 13.10 0.44 4.63
N MET A 107 12.86 0.56 5.93
CA MET A 107 11.91 1.50 6.49
C MET A 107 12.49 2.28 7.67
N VAL A 108 11.82 3.37 8.01
CA VAL A 108 12.01 4.09 9.27
C VAL A 108 10.71 4.09 10.05
N ASN A 109 10.82 4.01 11.37
CA ASN A 109 9.77 4.41 12.29
C ASN A 109 10.16 5.75 12.89
N GLN A 110 9.38 6.77 12.53
CA GLN A 110 9.54 8.12 13.06
C GLN A 110 8.59 8.29 14.25
N THR A 111 9.01 8.94 15.33
CA THR A 111 8.10 9.33 16.43
C THR A 111 8.29 10.79 16.78
N VAL A 112 7.26 11.61 16.56
CA VAL A 112 7.28 13.02 16.97
C VAL A 112 7.15 13.14 18.49
N ASP A 113 8.11 13.83 19.09
CA ASP A 113 8.06 14.26 20.48
C ASP A 113 7.13 15.47 20.57
N THR A 114 5.89 15.23 21.00
CA THR A 114 4.84 16.24 21.08
C THR A 114 5.09 17.29 22.18
N GLU A 115 5.96 17.04 23.16
CA GLU A 115 6.30 18.02 24.19
C GLU A 115 7.29 19.07 23.67
N ASN A 116 8.19 18.67 22.76
CA ASN A 116 9.24 19.52 22.20
C ASN A 116 8.97 20.00 20.77
N SER A 117 7.81 19.62 20.20
CA SER A 117 7.37 20.03 18.86
C SER A 117 6.18 20.98 18.92
N HIS A 118 6.07 21.88 17.94
CA HIS A 118 4.91 22.75 17.79
C HIS A 118 4.69 23.15 16.33
N PHE A 119 3.43 23.39 16.00
CA PHE A 119 3.01 24.14 14.82
C PHE A 119 2.22 25.36 15.30
N GLN A 120 2.52 26.53 14.73
CA GLN A 120 1.88 27.78 15.11
C GLN A 120 1.37 28.52 13.88
N LEU A 121 0.14 29.00 13.97
CA LEU A 121 -0.44 29.97 13.06
C LEU A 121 -0.67 31.28 13.82
N THR A 122 -0.31 32.42 13.23
CA THR A 122 -0.60 33.75 13.79
C THR A 122 -1.53 34.53 12.89
N LYS A 123 -2.49 35.22 13.49
CA LYS A 123 -3.43 36.12 12.81
C LYS A 123 -2.71 37.40 12.35
N PRO A 124 -3.33 38.23 11.48
CA PRO A 124 -2.71 39.47 11.00
C PRO A 124 -2.33 40.49 12.08
N ASP A 125 -2.96 40.42 13.25
CA ASP A 125 -2.63 41.26 14.41
C ASP A 125 -1.44 40.72 15.24
N GLY A 126 -0.84 39.60 14.82
CA GLY A 126 0.28 38.93 15.48
C GLY A 126 -0.12 38.03 16.64
N THR A 127 -1.41 37.89 16.94
CA THR A 127 -1.87 36.95 17.97
C THR A 127 -1.85 35.51 17.46
N ALA A 128 -1.50 34.56 18.32
CA ALA A 128 -1.52 33.14 17.96
C ALA A 128 -2.97 32.63 17.83
N LEU A 129 -3.23 31.84 16.80
CA LEU A 129 -4.44 31.03 16.69
C LEU A 129 -4.34 29.87 17.71
N PRO A 130 -5.37 29.62 18.54
CA PRO A 130 -5.35 28.49 19.47
C PRO A 130 -5.32 27.15 18.74
N LEU A 131 -4.22 26.42 18.89
CA LEU A 131 -4.03 25.08 18.34
C LEU A 131 -3.74 24.11 19.49
N THR A 132 -4.57 23.08 19.61
CA THR A 132 -4.42 22.01 20.59
C THR A 132 -4.22 20.67 19.85
N PRO A 133 -3.06 20.01 20.02
CA PRO A 133 -2.78 18.73 19.37
C PRO A 133 -3.90 17.70 19.59
N LYS A 134 -4.20 16.93 18.56
CA LYS A 134 -5.31 15.96 18.46
C LYS A 134 -6.71 16.55 18.54
N GLU A 135 -6.93 17.70 19.17
CA GLU A 135 -8.26 18.32 19.23
C GLU A 135 -8.60 19.08 17.96
N ASN A 136 -7.67 19.93 17.47
CA ASN A 136 -7.91 20.73 16.28
C ASN A 136 -6.72 20.85 15.32
N VAL A 137 -5.59 20.21 15.65
CA VAL A 137 -4.41 20.10 14.79
C VAL A 137 -3.72 18.75 14.95
N VAL A 138 -3.19 18.23 13.86
CA VAL A 138 -2.13 17.22 13.84
C VAL A 138 -1.04 17.66 12.86
N PHE A 139 0.21 17.33 13.16
CA PHE A 139 1.33 17.64 12.28
C PHE A 139 2.44 16.61 12.42
N TRP A 140 3.20 16.44 11.34
CA TRP A 140 4.27 15.46 11.23
C TRP A 140 5.31 15.91 10.19
N THR A 141 6.37 15.13 10.00
CA THR A 141 7.36 15.31 8.94
C THR A 141 7.76 13.99 8.28
N LYS A 142 7.92 14.01 6.96
CA LYS A 142 8.51 12.90 6.20
C LYS A 142 10.05 13.02 6.07
N HIS A 143 10.66 14.04 6.69
CA HIS A 143 12.12 14.19 6.73
C HIS A 143 12.74 13.18 7.70
N GLN A 144 13.71 12.41 7.22
CA GLN A 144 14.33 11.27 7.91
C GLN A 144 15.81 11.52 8.23
N ASP A 145 16.37 12.66 7.77
CA ASP A 145 17.79 12.98 7.91
C ASP A 145 18.13 13.75 9.19
N LYS A 146 17.12 14.19 9.93
CA LYS A 146 17.24 15.06 11.11
C LYS A 146 16.23 14.73 12.20
N ASN A 147 16.70 14.69 13.44
CA ASN A 147 15.85 14.60 14.62
C ASN A 147 15.20 15.93 15.00
N GLU A 148 15.74 17.06 14.53
CA GLU A 148 15.16 18.38 14.76
C GLU A 148 15.06 19.16 13.44
N LEU A 149 13.86 19.66 13.16
CA LEU A 149 13.54 20.49 12.00
C LEU A 149 12.79 21.72 12.49
N SER A 150 13.04 22.88 11.90
CA SER A 150 12.27 24.09 12.20
C SER A 150 12.25 25.04 11.02
N PHE A 151 11.18 25.80 10.90
CA PHE A 151 11.08 26.89 9.95
C PHE A 151 10.52 28.14 10.65
N ASP A 152 11.09 29.28 10.28
CA ASP A 152 10.64 30.60 10.71
C ASP A 152 9.31 30.98 10.05
N ALA A 153 8.73 32.11 10.46
CA ALA A 153 7.44 32.59 9.97
C ALA A 153 7.36 32.69 8.43
N THR A 154 6.56 31.82 7.80
CA THR A 154 6.26 31.81 6.36
C THR A 154 4.93 32.50 6.05
N ASP A 155 4.77 32.97 4.82
CA ASP A 155 3.46 33.40 4.31
C ASP A 155 2.53 32.20 4.16
N VAL A 156 1.24 32.41 4.40
CA VAL A 156 0.20 31.38 4.24
C VAL A 156 -0.65 31.66 3.00
N VAL A 157 -0.84 30.65 2.16
CA VAL A 157 -1.62 30.75 0.91
C VAL A 157 -2.66 29.63 0.85
N PHE A 158 -3.90 29.98 0.55
CA PHE A 158 -4.95 29.01 0.24
C PHE A 158 -4.89 28.63 -1.25
N VAL A 159 -4.76 27.34 -1.53
CA VAL A 159 -4.57 26.80 -2.89
C VAL A 159 -5.75 25.95 -3.35
N GLY A 160 -6.97 26.24 -2.88
CA GLY A 160 -8.15 25.48 -3.33
C GLY A 160 -8.03 24.01 -2.95
N TYR A 161 -8.07 23.11 -3.93
CA TYR A 161 -7.90 21.67 -3.72
C TYR A 161 -6.44 21.21 -3.81
N GLY A 162 -5.49 22.09 -4.16
CA GLY A 162 -4.09 21.74 -4.35
C GLY A 162 -3.88 20.71 -5.46
N SER A 163 -4.67 20.79 -6.54
CA SER A 163 -4.63 19.85 -7.66
C SER A 163 -3.92 20.40 -8.89
N VAL A 164 -3.08 19.57 -9.51
CA VAL A 164 -2.49 19.79 -10.84
C VAL A 164 -2.86 18.59 -11.72
N ALA A 165 -3.87 18.75 -12.56
CA ALA A 165 -4.47 17.70 -13.38
C ALA A 165 -4.61 18.19 -14.83
N PRO A 166 -3.57 18.02 -15.67
CA PRO A 166 -3.53 18.54 -17.04
C PRO A 166 -4.69 18.06 -17.92
N GLU A 167 -5.18 16.84 -17.72
CA GLU A 167 -6.31 16.24 -18.44
C GLU A 167 -7.64 16.97 -18.19
N TYR A 168 -7.75 17.73 -17.09
CA TYR A 168 -8.88 18.59 -16.76
C TYR A 168 -8.60 20.09 -17.00
N GLU A 169 -7.46 20.43 -17.60
CA GLU A 169 -6.95 21.81 -17.71
C GLU A 169 -6.95 22.52 -16.33
N TRP A 170 -6.51 21.80 -15.29
CA TRP A 170 -6.59 22.24 -13.90
C TRP A 170 -5.21 22.41 -13.25
N ASP A 171 -4.94 23.59 -12.68
CA ASP A 171 -3.72 23.87 -11.92
C ASP A 171 -4.02 24.90 -10.81
N ASP A 172 -4.21 24.40 -9.59
CA ASP A 172 -4.47 25.21 -8.40
C ASP A 172 -3.25 26.01 -7.90
N TYR A 173 -2.06 25.73 -8.44
CA TYR A 173 -0.82 26.42 -8.13
C TYR A 173 -0.42 27.42 -9.23
N ALA A 174 -1.20 27.53 -10.31
CA ALA A 174 -0.88 28.40 -11.43
C ALA A 174 -0.67 29.86 -11.02
N GLY A 175 0.41 30.46 -11.53
CA GLY A 175 0.65 31.89 -11.44
C GLY A 175 1.25 32.40 -10.12
N ALA A 176 1.70 31.52 -9.23
CA ALA A 176 2.38 31.89 -7.98
C ALA A 176 3.63 31.02 -7.70
N ASP A 177 4.53 31.53 -6.86
CA ASP A 177 5.69 30.77 -6.33
C ASP A 177 5.40 30.39 -4.87
N PHE A 178 5.50 29.10 -4.56
CA PHE A 178 5.23 28.56 -3.23
C PHE A 178 6.50 28.22 -2.45
N SER A 179 7.67 28.44 -3.04
CA SER A 179 8.97 28.30 -2.37
C SER A 179 8.99 29.10 -1.08
N GLY A 180 9.22 28.43 0.05
CA GLY A 180 9.28 29.11 1.35
C GLY A 180 7.91 29.50 1.94
N LYS A 181 6.80 29.00 1.40
CA LYS A 181 5.43 29.31 1.87
C LYS A 181 4.79 28.13 2.56
N THR A 182 3.79 28.41 3.40
CA THR A 182 2.86 27.40 3.90
C THR A 182 1.61 27.42 3.05
N VAL A 183 1.21 26.26 2.53
CA VAL A 183 -0.03 26.11 1.76
C VAL A 183 -1.12 25.48 2.61
N ILE A 184 -2.35 25.97 2.46
CA ILE A 184 -3.55 25.41 3.06
C ILE A 184 -4.49 24.98 1.93
N MET A 185 -5.06 23.78 2.02
CA MET A 185 -5.89 23.21 0.95
C MET A 185 -7.07 22.39 1.48
N LEU A 186 -8.07 22.21 0.62
CA LEU A 186 -9.24 21.37 0.87
C LEU A 186 -8.92 19.89 0.67
N VAL A 187 -9.52 19.02 1.49
CA VAL A 187 -9.55 17.57 1.23
C VAL A 187 -10.50 17.24 0.06
N ASN A 188 -10.28 16.08 -0.59
CA ASN A 188 -10.99 15.62 -1.79
C ASN A 188 -10.70 16.51 -3.03
N ASP A 189 -11.41 16.33 -4.14
CA ASP A 189 -11.19 17.05 -5.40
C ASP A 189 -12.43 17.89 -5.81
N PRO A 190 -12.32 18.78 -6.81
CA PRO A 190 -13.44 19.60 -7.27
C PRO A 190 -14.64 18.81 -7.78
N GLY A 191 -14.43 17.58 -8.26
CA GLY A 191 -15.49 16.69 -8.73
C GLY A 191 -16.48 16.41 -7.61
N PHE A 192 -15.99 16.07 -6.42
CA PHE A 192 -16.85 15.77 -5.26
C PHE A 192 -17.81 16.93 -4.94
N ALA A 193 -17.31 18.16 -5.00
CA ALA A 193 -18.06 19.35 -4.59
C ALA A 193 -18.98 19.92 -5.68
N THR A 194 -18.77 19.55 -6.94
CA THR A 194 -19.64 19.90 -8.08
C THR A 194 -20.66 18.81 -8.37
N GLY A 195 -20.29 17.54 -8.16
CA GLY A 195 -21.08 16.37 -8.55
C GLY A 195 -21.17 16.18 -10.07
N ASP A 196 -20.36 16.90 -10.85
CA ASP A 196 -20.36 16.81 -12.31
C ASP A 196 -19.53 15.59 -12.75
N PRO A 197 -20.12 14.56 -13.37
CA PRO A 197 -19.40 13.35 -13.76
C PRO A 197 -18.26 13.60 -14.77
N GLU A 198 -18.32 14.71 -15.52
CA GLU A 198 -17.28 15.06 -16.50
C GLU A 198 -16.07 15.78 -15.85
N LEU A 199 -16.18 16.18 -14.58
CA LEU A 199 -15.13 16.87 -13.84
C LEU A 199 -14.67 15.98 -12.69
N PHE A 200 -13.44 15.46 -12.76
CA PHE A 200 -12.87 14.53 -11.77
C PHE A 200 -13.83 13.37 -11.40
N LYS A 201 -14.50 12.76 -12.40
CA LYS A 201 -15.42 11.62 -12.19
C LYS A 201 -16.58 11.91 -11.20
N GLY A 202 -16.93 13.18 -11.01
CA GLY A 202 -18.02 13.60 -10.14
C GLY A 202 -17.75 13.23 -8.68
N LYS A 203 -18.66 12.48 -8.05
CA LYS A 203 -18.48 12.11 -6.63
C LYS A 203 -17.40 11.06 -6.40
N ALA A 204 -17.02 10.29 -7.42
CA ALA A 204 -15.96 9.31 -7.28
C ALA A 204 -14.63 10.04 -7.09
N MET A 205 -13.94 9.77 -5.98
CA MET A 205 -12.66 10.40 -5.71
C MET A 205 -11.67 10.02 -6.81
N THR A 206 -10.86 10.96 -7.26
CA THR A 206 -9.69 10.72 -8.11
C THR A 206 -8.40 10.72 -7.28
N TYR A 207 -7.24 10.39 -7.88
CA TYR A 207 -5.97 10.47 -7.15
C TYR A 207 -5.72 11.87 -6.57
N TYR A 208 -6.15 12.91 -7.29
CA TYR A 208 -6.06 14.32 -6.87
C TYR A 208 -6.81 14.63 -5.57
N GLY A 209 -7.85 13.86 -5.26
CA GLY A 209 -8.62 13.99 -4.03
C GLY A 209 -7.93 13.41 -2.80
N ARG A 210 -6.92 12.54 -2.98
CA ARG A 210 -6.22 11.87 -1.89
C ARG A 210 -5.29 12.84 -1.15
N TRP A 211 -5.26 12.70 0.18
CA TRP A 211 -4.42 13.54 1.02
C TRP A 211 -2.92 13.32 0.79
N THR A 212 -2.51 12.12 0.39
CA THR A 212 -1.12 11.83 0.03
C THR A 212 -0.68 12.62 -1.19
N TYR A 213 -1.51 12.66 -2.25
CA TYR A 213 -1.27 13.48 -3.42
C TYR A 213 -1.13 14.96 -3.04
N LYS A 214 -2.00 15.46 -2.16
CA LYS A 214 -1.98 16.87 -1.71
C LYS A 214 -0.65 17.27 -1.08
N PHE A 215 -0.10 16.44 -0.20
CA PHE A 215 1.21 16.68 0.40
C PHE A 215 2.35 16.52 -0.59
N GLU A 216 2.31 15.49 -1.45
CA GLU A 216 3.27 15.31 -2.53
C GLU A 216 3.32 16.50 -3.47
N GLU A 217 2.16 16.98 -3.92
CA GLU A 217 2.07 18.10 -4.86
C GLU A 217 2.50 19.40 -4.20
N ALA A 218 2.07 19.69 -2.97
CA ALA A 218 2.55 20.85 -2.23
C ALA A 218 4.10 20.90 -2.15
N ALA A 219 4.71 19.74 -1.93
CA ALA A 219 6.17 19.62 -1.88
C ALA A 219 6.82 19.81 -3.26
N ARG A 220 6.24 19.24 -4.34
CA ARG A 220 6.68 19.50 -5.73
C ARG A 220 6.64 21.00 -6.08
N GLN A 221 5.71 21.74 -5.50
CA GLN A 221 5.56 23.18 -5.68
C GLN A 221 6.51 24.02 -4.78
N GLY A 222 7.30 23.36 -3.92
CA GLY A 222 8.30 24.00 -3.05
C GLY A 222 7.77 24.53 -1.72
N ALA A 223 6.55 24.15 -1.31
CA ALA A 223 5.99 24.57 -0.05
C ALA A 223 6.84 24.09 1.14
N THR A 224 7.05 24.97 2.12
CA THR A 224 7.72 24.65 3.39
C THR A 224 6.84 23.82 4.30
N ALA A 225 5.55 24.11 4.33
CA ALA A 225 4.56 23.32 5.06
C ALA A 225 3.26 23.19 4.26
N ALA A 226 2.57 22.07 4.43
CA ALA A 226 1.33 21.77 3.75
C ALA A 226 0.26 21.34 4.76
N ILE A 227 -0.87 22.05 4.77
CA ILE A 227 -1.94 21.85 5.74
C ILE A 227 -3.25 21.54 5.01
N ILE A 228 -3.89 20.42 5.36
CA ILE A 228 -5.20 20.05 4.85
C ILE A 228 -6.28 20.52 5.84
N ILE A 229 -7.35 21.12 5.32
CA ILE A 229 -8.56 21.40 6.08
C ILE A 229 -9.40 20.13 6.12
N HIS A 230 -9.62 19.56 7.31
CA HIS A 230 -10.48 18.40 7.49
C HIS A 230 -11.95 18.78 7.38
N GLU A 231 -12.69 18.01 6.59
CA GLU A 231 -14.15 17.96 6.60
C GLU A 231 -14.59 16.49 6.51
N THR A 232 -15.58 16.09 7.32
CA THR A 232 -15.99 14.68 7.44
C THR A 232 -16.55 14.12 6.14
N GLU A 233 -17.41 14.86 5.42
CA GLU A 233 -18.04 14.36 4.20
C GLU A 233 -17.00 14.15 3.08
N PRO A 234 -16.13 15.13 2.73
CA PRO A 234 -15.13 14.92 1.69
C PRO A 234 -14.00 13.96 2.11
N ALA A 235 -13.65 13.88 3.40
CA ALA A 235 -12.68 12.89 3.87
C ALA A 235 -13.26 11.47 3.95
N SER A 236 -14.59 11.32 4.03
CA SER A 236 -15.31 10.07 4.31
C SER A 236 -15.07 9.44 5.69
N TYR A 237 -14.40 10.17 6.61
CA TYR A 237 -14.18 9.77 7.99
C TYR A 237 -14.11 10.98 8.93
N GLY A 238 -14.43 10.73 10.21
CA GLY A 238 -14.39 11.76 11.26
C GLY A 238 -12.97 12.20 11.61
N TRP A 239 -12.88 13.30 12.36
CA TRP A 239 -11.60 13.84 12.84
C TRP A 239 -10.88 12.88 13.80
N ASP A 240 -11.60 11.97 14.46
CA ASP A 240 -11.04 10.92 15.30
C ASP A 240 -10.08 10.01 14.53
N VAL A 241 -10.38 9.70 13.27
CA VAL A 241 -9.46 8.92 12.42
C VAL A 241 -8.16 9.69 12.19
N VAL A 242 -8.24 10.97 11.82
CA VAL A 242 -7.04 11.82 11.62
C VAL A 242 -6.25 12.02 12.91
N SER A 243 -6.92 12.31 14.02
CA SER A 243 -6.25 12.58 15.29
C SER A 243 -5.58 11.35 15.91
N ASN A 244 -6.10 10.15 15.64
CA ASN A 244 -5.52 8.90 16.11
C ASN A 244 -4.43 8.36 15.18
N SER A 245 -4.61 8.43 13.86
CA SER A 245 -3.64 7.91 12.86
C SER A 245 -2.30 8.64 12.88
N TRP A 246 -2.27 9.92 13.30
CA TRP A 246 -1.05 10.73 13.43
C TRP A 246 -0.55 10.80 14.88
N SER A 247 -0.94 9.84 15.72
CA SER A 247 -0.45 9.74 17.08
C SER A 247 0.27 8.42 17.33
N GLY A 248 1.58 8.50 17.55
CA GLY A 248 2.46 7.35 17.71
C GLY A 248 3.55 7.31 16.66
N ALA A 249 4.23 6.17 16.55
CA ALA A 249 5.23 5.96 15.51
C ALA A 249 4.57 5.96 14.12
N GLN A 250 5.26 6.47 13.12
CA GLN A 250 4.87 6.45 11.71
C GLN A 250 5.94 5.76 10.90
N SER A 251 5.56 4.70 10.21
CA SER A 251 6.40 4.02 9.23
C SER A 251 6.52 4.86 7.95
N ASP A 252 7.70 4.88 7.35
CA ASP A 252 7.91 5.34 5.97
C ASP A 252 9.06 4.55 5.34
N LEU A 253 9.09 4.48 4.01
CA LEU A 253 10.24 3.91 3.31
C LEU A 253 11.48 4.77 3.54
N VAL A 254 12.66 4.15 3.66
CA VAL A 254 13.93 4.88 3.66
C VAL A 254 14.06 5.64 2.34
N ARG A 255 14.14 6.97 2.41
CA ARG A 255 14.32 7.84 1.25
C ARG A 255 15.79 8.14 1.03
N SER A 256 16.25 8.01 -0.21
CA SER A 256 17.67 8.25 -0.54
C SER A 256 18.12 9.70 -0.31
N ASP A 257 17.21 10.65 -0.42
CA ASP A 257 17.43 12.08 -0.15
C ASP A 257 17.06 12.47 1.30
N GLY A 258 16.66 11.51 2.13
CA GLY A 258 16.19 11.74 3.50
C GLY A 258 14.87 12.51 3.59
N GLY A 259 14.07 12.59 2.52
CA GLY A 259 12.82 13.35 2.47
C GLY A 259 13.02 14.83 2.14
N ALA A 260 14.15 15.20 1.56
CA ALA A 260 14.43 16.58 1.15
C ALA A 260 13.44 17.12 0.09
N ASP A 261 12.83 16.22 -0.69
CA ASP A 261 11.75 16.51 -1.63
C ASP A 261 10.36 16.70 -0.98
N ARG A 262 10.25 16.55 0.34
CA ARG A 262 9.01 16.73 1.11
C ARG A 262 8.95 18.08 1.81
N ALA A 263 7.72 18.52 2.09
CA ALA A 263 7.50 19.66 2.99
C ALA A 263 8.11 19.37 4.36
N MET A 264 8.66 20.39 5.03
CA MET A 264 9.22 20.24 6.37
C MET A 264 8.17 19.80 7.38
N LEU A 265 6.92 20.26 7.19
CA LEU A 265 5.79 19.93 8.04
C LEU A 265 4.54 19.67 7.19
N GLU A 266 3.93 18.52 7.41
CA GLU A 266 2.64 18.12 6.84
C GLU A 266 1.63 18.02 7.97
N GLY A 267 0.40 18.47 7.78
CA GLY A 267 -0.58 18.47 8.86
C GLY A 267 -2.01 18.67 8.43
N TRP A 268 -2.89 18.56 9.41
CA TRP A 268 -4.32 18.82 9.24
C TRP A 268 -4.80 19.77 10.33
N ILE A 269 -5.78 20.60 10.00
CA ILE A 269 -6.56 21.39 10.95
C ILE A 269 -8.04 21.11 10.77
N THR A 270 -8.83 21.28 11.83
CA THR A 270 -10.28 21.17 11.71
C THR A 270 -10.86 22.33 10.91
N ARG A 271 -12.03 22.09 10.31
CA ARG A 271 -12.81 23.11 9.62
C ARG A 271 -13.00 24.38 10.46
N ASP A 272 -13.41 24.25 11.71
CA ASP A 272 -13.67 25.41 12.60
C ASP A 272 -12.42 26.27 12.80
N THR A 273 -11.25 25.63 12.97
CA THR A 273 -9.95 26.31 13.06
C THR A 273 -9.59 27.02 11.75
N ALA A 274 -9.86 26.41 10.60
CA ALA A 274 -9.68 27.06 9.30
C ALA A 274 -10.62 28.26 9.13
N GLU A 275 -11.90 28.14 9.50
CA GLU A 275 -12.86 29.26 9.43
C GLU A 275 -12.40 30.46 10.26
N GLU A 276 -11.93 30.24 11.50
CA GLU A 276 -11.39 31.31 12.34
C GLU A 276 -10.14 31.96 11.74
N LEU A 277 -9.23 31.15 11.20
CA LEU A 277 -8.01 31.63 10.53
C LEU A 277 -8.34 32.54 9.34
N PHE A 278 -9.23 32.08 8.45
CA PHE A 278 -9.61 32.80 7.24
C PHE A 278 -10.36 34.09 7.59
N ALA A 279 -11.30 34.04 8.54
CA ALA A 279 -12.01 35.21 9.02
C ALA A 279 -11.06 36.26 9.61
N SER A 280 -9.98 35.84 10.27
CA SER A 280 -8.96 36.76 10.81
C SER A 280 -8.21 37.53 9.71
N ALA A 281 -8.09 36.96 8.52
CA ALA A 281 -7.54 37.60 7.32
C ALA A 281 -8.59 38.37 6.50
N GLY A 282 -9.84 38.46 6.98
CA GLY A 282 -10.94 39.11 6.26
C GLY A 282 -11.48 38.28 5.09
N LEU A 283 -11.21 36.98 5.07
CA LEU A 283 -11.66 36.04 4.04
C LEU A 283 -12.83 35.18 4.54
N ASP A 284 -13.65 34.72 3.61
CA ASP A 284 -14.75 33.78 3.87
C ASP A 284 -14.39 32.43 3.24
N LEU A 285 -14.16 31.42 4.09
CA LEU A 285 -13.77 30.08 3.64
C LEU A 285 -14.83 29.45 2.73
N GLU A 286 -16.13 29.65 3.01
CA GLU A 286 -17.19 29.07 2.19
C GLU A 286 -17.27 29.75 0.82
N ALA A 287 -17.09 31.07 0.75
CA ALA A 287 -17.01 31.78 -0.52
C ALA A 287 -15.80 31.32 -1.36
N LEU A 288 -14.65 31.05 -0.73
CA LEU A 288 -13.46 30.55 -1.40
C LEU A 288 -13.62 29.10 -1.86
N LYS A 289 -14.28 28.25 -1.06
CA LYS A 289 -14.66 26.89 -1.48
C LYS A 289 -15.55 26.89 -2.71
N GLN A 290 -16.50 27.82 -2.84
CA GLN A 290 -17.31 27.92 -4.05
C GLN A 290 -16.48 28.35 -5.28
N GLN A 291 -15.47 29.19 -5.08
CA GLN A 291 -14.56 29.61 -6.17
C GLN A 291 -13.64 28.48 -6.59
N ALA A 292 -13.13 27.69 -5.64
CA ALA A 292 -12.26 26.53 -5.88
C ALA A 292 -12.92 25.38 -6.66
N LYS A 293 -14.22 25.48 -7.00
CA LYS A 293 -14.93 24.53 -7.88
C LYS A 293 -14.70 24.78 -9.37
N SER A 294 -13.91 25.79 -9.73
CA SER A 294 -13.61 26.13 -11.12
C SER A 294 -12.10 26.14 -11.36
N ASN A 295 -11.69 25.65 -12.52
CA ASN A 295 -10.30 25.77 -13.02
C ASN A 295 -9.85 27.23 -13.27
N SER A 296 -10.72 28.22 -13.05
CA SER A 296 -10.36 29.65 -13.04
C SER A 296 -10.00 30.17 -11.64
N PHE A 297 -10.07 29.31 -10.61
CA PHE A 297 -9.58 29.64 -9.28
C PHE A 297 -8.09 29.98 -9.33
N THR A 298 -7.69 30.94 -8.50
CA THR A 298 -6.28 31.31 -8.33
C THR A 298 -5.93 31.30 -6.85
N PRO A 299 -4.69 30.91 -6.47
CA PRO A 299 -4.21 30.95 -5.10
C PRO A 299 -4.53 32.27 -4.38
N VAL A 300 -4.97 32.17 -3.12
CA VAL A 300 -5.37 33.33 -2.30
C VAL A 300 -4.44 33.48 -1.09
N PRO A 301 -3.57 34.51 -1.06
CA PRO A 301 -2.78 34.82 0.12
C PRO A 301 -3.67 35.19 1.32
N LEU A 302 -3.38 34.61 2.49
CA LEU A 302 -3.98 35.02 3.77
C LEU A 302 -3.14 36.18 4.33
N GLU A 303 -3.37 37.38 3.82
CA GLU A 303 -2.54 38.56 4.12
C GLU A 303 -2.34 38.79 5.63
N GLY A 304 -1.07 38.86 6.04
CA GLY A 304 -0.66 39.05 7.43
C GLY A 304 -0.69 37.80 8.31
N VAL A 305 -1.29 36.70 7.86
CA VAL A 305 -1.20 35.40 8.55
C VAL A 305 0.20 34.82 8.35
N LYS A 306 0.76 34.22 9.41
CA LYS A 306 2.04 33.52 9.36
C LYS A 306 1.93 32.12 9.92
N ALA A 307 2.78 31.23 9.41
CA ALA A 307 2.97 29.89 9.95
C ALA A 307 4.43 29.69 10.37
N SER A 308 4.67 29.03 11.50
CA SER A 308 5.99 28.57 11.90
C SER A 308 5.89 27.20 12.56
N GLY A 309 6.98 26.46 12.63
CA GLY A 309 6.95 25.15 13.23
C GLY A 309 8.32 24.65 13.65
N LYS A 310 8.29 23.75 14.63
CA LYS A 310 9.43 22.92 15.05
C LYS A 310 8.94 21.49 15.23
N ILE A 311 9.69 20.55 14.67
CA ILE A 311 9.52 19.12 14.93
C ILE A 311 10.78 18.60 15.59
N SER A 312 10.60 17.89 16.71
CA SER A 312 11.58 17.05 17.38
C SER A 312 11.09 15.61 17.26
N GLN A 313 11.93 14.69 16.81
CA GLN A 313 11.54 13.30 16.55
C GLN A 313 12.65 12.28 16.86
N SER A 314 12.25 11.04 17.13
CA SER A 314 13.11 9.87 16.99
C SER A 314 12.90 9.24 15.62
N ILE A 315 13.95 8.58 15.11
CA ILE A 315 13.95 7.91 13.81
C ILE A 315 14.67 6.59 14.02
N ASP A 316 13.92 5.49 13.97
CA ASP A 316 14.43 4.14 14.14
C ASP A 316 14.44 3.44 12.79
N GLN A 317 15.60 2.95 12.35
CA GLN A 317 15.71 2.20 11.09
C GLN A 317 15.36 0.74 11.32
N LEU A 318 14.51 0.20 10.45
CA LEU A 318 14.03 -1.17 10.48
C LEU A 318 14.00 -1.72 9.04
N GLU A 319 13.83 -3.03 8.94
CA GLU A 319 13.64 -3.71 7.66
C GLU A 319 12.46 -4.67 7.78
N SER A 320 11.72 -4.82 6.70
CA SER A 320 10.73 -5.87 6.51
C SER A 320 10.87 -6.43 5.10
N ARG A 321 10.08 -7.42 4.71
CA ARG A 321 10.29 -8.15 3.44
C ARG A 321 9.00 -8.32 2.66
N ASN A 322 9.02 -7.97 1.38
CA ASN A 322 8.07 -8.55 0.44
C ASN A 322 8.51 -10.00 0.17
N VAL A 323 7.54 -10.90 -0.04
CA VAL A 323 7.76 -12.29 -0.43
C VAL A 323 7.32 -12.47 -1.89
N VAL A 324 8.22 -12.94 -2.75
CA VAL A 324 8.03 -12.99 -4.20
C VAL A 324 8.39 -14.37 -4.74
N GLY A 325 7.39 -15.06 -5.27
CA GLY A 325 7.53 -16.34 -5.95
C GLY A 325 7.00 -16.30 -7.38
N LYS A 326 7.51 -17.17 -8.25
CA LYS A 326 7.07 -17.25 -9.66
C LYS A 326 6.86 -18.67 -10.16
N LEU A 327 5.97 -18.79 -11.14
CA LEU A 327 5.84 -19.94 -12.03
C LEU A 327 6.27 -19.50 -13.43
N THR A 328 7.13 -20.28 -14.09
CA THR A 328 7.68 -19.91 -15.40
C THR A 328 6.80 -20.46 -16.53
N GLY A 329 6.33 -19.57 -17.41
CA GLY A 329 5.55 -19.93 -18.59
C GLY A 329 6.36 -20.69 -19.65
N LYS A 330 5.68 -21.48 -20.48
CA LYS A 330 6.34 -22.31 -21.52
C LYS A 330 6.51 -21.61 -22.86
N VAL A 331 5.75 -20.55 -23.13
CA VAL A 331 5.69 -19.90 -24.46
C VAL A 331 6.29 -18.50 -24.39
N THR A 332 5.80 -17.66 -23.46
CA THR A 332 6.28 -16.29 -23.23
C THR A 332 6.71 -16.14 -21.76
N PRO A 333 7.84 -16.76 -21.35
CA PRO A 333 8.29 -16.76 -19.95
C PRO A 333 8.64 -15.38 -19.40
N ASP A 334 8.86 -14.39 -20.28
CA ASP A 334 9.21 -13.01 -19.92
C ASP A 334 7.97 -12.09 -19.81
N GLU A 335 6.76 -12.63 -19.97
CA GLU A 335 5.49 -11.94 -19.73
C GLU A 335 4.85 -12.48 -18.45
N TYR A 336 4.44 -11.59 -17.55
CA TYR A 336 3.95 -11.95 -16.21
C TYR A 336 2.51 -11.50 -15.98
N VAL A 337 1.68 -12.43 -15.49
CA VAL A 337 0.45 -12.11 -14.76
C VAL A 337 0.80 -11.98 -13.29
N LEU A 338 0.52 -10.82 -12.70
CA LEU A 338 0.83 -10.51 -11.30
C LEU A 338 -0.38 -10.80 -10.41
N TYR A 339 -0.16 -11.47 -9.28
CA TYR A 339 -1.08 -11.53 -8.16
C TYR A 339 -0.42 -10.88 -6.95
N THR A 340 -1.16 -10.06 -6.22
CA THR A 340 -0.65 -9.36 -5.03
C THR A 340 -1.65 -9.38 -3.89
N ALA A 341 -1.12 -9.51 -2.67
CA ALA A 341 -1.84 -9.36 -1.40
C ALA A 341 -0.83 -8.97 -0.32
N HIS A 342 -1.21 -8.16 0.66
CA HIS A 342 -0.34 -7.93 1.80
C HIS A 342 -0.39 -9.10 2.80
N TRP A 343 0.69 -9.29 3.55
CA TRP A 343 0.76 -10.29 4.64
C TRP A 343 0.78 -9.67 6.02
N ASP A 344 1.18 -8.41 6.14
CA ASP A 344 1.35 -7.75 7.43
C ASP A 344 0.01 -7.31 8.01
N HIS A 345 -0.06 -7.25 9.33
CA HIS A 345 -1.14 -6.54 10.02
C HIS A 345 -0.54 -5.64 11.13
N LEU A 346 -1.35 -5.20 12.09
CA LEU A 346 -0.97 -4.18 13.07
C LEU A 346 -0.04 -4.67 14.19
N GLY A 347 0.26 -5.96 14.25
CA GLY A 347 1.10 -6.56 15.28
C GLY A 347 0.42 -6.58 16.66
N LYS A 348 1.25 -6.46 17.71
CA LYS A 348 0.81 -6.49 19.11
C LYS A 348 1.11 -5.17 19.79
N LYS A 349 0.14 -4.61 20.51
CA LYS A 349 0.36 -3.38 21.29
C LYS A 349 0.81 -3.73 22.71
N SER A 350 2.06 -3.39 23.04
CA SER A 350 2.69 -3.86 24.27
C SER A 350 2.24 -3.15 25.56
N GLU A 351 1.67 -1.93 25.52
CA GLU A 351 1.41 -1.16 26.76
C GLU A 351 0.14 -0.29 26.76
N GLU A 352 -0.66 -0.29 25.69
CA GLU A 352 -1.90 0.47 25.61
C GLU A 352 -3.12 -0.45 25.63
N LYS A 353 -4.14 -0.07 26.40
CA LYS A 353 -5.47 -0.67 26.30
C LYS A 353 -6.03 -0.35 24.91
N THR A 354 -6.39 -1.36 24.15
CA THR A 354 -6.96 -1.22 22.81
C THR A 354 -8.49 -1.04 22.92
N GLY A 355 -9.04 0.01 22.32
CA GLY A 355 -10.48 0.28 22.30
C GLY A 355 -10.81 1.73 22.00
N ALA A 356 -11.98 1.97 21.39
CA ALA A 356 -12.51 3.32 21.22
C ALA A 356 -12.91 3.90 22.60
N PRO A 357 -12.89 5.23 22.79
CA PRO A 357 -13.33 5.85 24.04
C PRO A 357 -14.78 5.44 24.39
N GLY A 358 -14.95 4.63 25.44
CA GLY A 358 -16.27 4.21 25.94
C GLY A 358 -16.65 2.74 25.73
N GLU A 359 -15.78 1.91 25.13
CA GLU A 359 -15.99 0.46 25.00
C GLU A 359 -15.32 -0.31 26.16
N ASP A 360 -15.96 -1.40 26.63
CA ASP A 360 -15.38 -2.32 27.62
C ASP A 360 -14.13 -2.98 27.02
N PHE A 361 -12.99 -2.78 27.69
CA PHE A 361 -11.65 -3.13 27.23
C PHE A 361 -11.52 -4.57 26.74
N TYR A 362 -10.92 -4.75 25.55
CA TYR A 362 -10.53 -6.08 25.08
C TYR A 362 -9.33 -6.58 25.88
N GLN A 363 -9.37 -7.84 26.34
CA GLN A 363 -8.26 -8.47 27.07
C GLN A 363 -7.11 -8.85 26.13
N ASP A 364 -7.44 -9.05 24.85
CA ASP A 364 -6.48 -9.35 23.81
C ASP A 364 -5.79 -8.09 23.30
N GLN A 365 -4.49 -8.20 23.08
CA GLN A 365 -3.61 -7.13 22.61
C GLN A 365 -3.00 -7.42 21.24
N ILE A 366 -3.29 -8.60 20.69
CA ILE A 366 -2.82 -9.06 19.40
C ILE A 366 -3.86 -8.68 18.35
N PHE A 367 -3.40 -8.09 17.25
CA PHE A 367 -4.25 -7.80 16.11
C PHE A 367 -3.97 -8.89 15.09
N ASN A 368 -4.67 -10.02 15.19
CA ASN A 368 -4.40 -11.19 14.35
C ASN A 368 -4.81 -11.02 12.90
N GLY A 369 -5.79 -10.16 12.60
CA GLY A 369 -6.13 -9.80 11.22
C GLY A 369 -6.54 -11.02 10.39
N ALA A 370 -7.55 -11.75 10.84
CA ALA A 370 -8.01 -12.95 10.17
C ALA A 370 -8.72 -12.63 8.85
N VAL A 371 -9.59 -11.62 8.83
CA VAL A 371 -10.16 -11.07 7.59
C VAL A 371 -9.13 -10.16 6.95
N ASP A 372 -8.79 -9.05 7.60
CA ASP A 372 -7.78 -8.10 7.15
C ASP A 372 -6.46 -8.43 7.85
N ASN A 373 -5.65 -9.32 7.29
CA ASN A 373 -5.57 -9.68 5.87
C ASN A 373 -5.24 -11.15 5.58
N ALA A 374 -5.31 -12.04 6.58
CA ALA A 374 -4.94 -13.44 6.39
C ALA A 374 -5.76 -14.11 5.27
N THR A 375 -6.99 -13.65 5.01
CA THR A 375 -7.78 -14.08 3.84
C THR A 375 -7.11 -13.74 2.51
N GLY A 376 -6.63 -12.51 2.30
CA GLY A 376 -5.94 -12.10 1.06
C GLY A 376 -4.64 -12.88 0.82
N SER A 377 -3.84 -13.06 1.88
CA SER A 377 -2.63 -13.89 1.81
C SER A 377 -2.94 -15.37 1.53
N ALA A 378 -3.99 -15.93 2.13
CA ALA A 378 -4.43 -17.29 1.84
C ALA A 378 -4.91 -17.43 0.38
N ALA A 379 -5.67 -16.46 -0.13
CA ALA A 379 -6.10 -16.43 -1.53
C ALA A 379 -4.92 -16.42 -2.50
N LEU A 380 -3.89 -15.63 -2.23
CA LEU A 380 -2.67 -15.61 -3.04
C LEU A 380 -2.03 -17.01 -3.15
N LEU A 381 -1.94 -17.72 -2.02
CA LEU A 381 -1.37 -19.06 -1.94
C LEU A 381 -2.24 -20.14 -2.59
N GLU A 382 -3.57 -20.06 -2.45
CA GLU A 382 -4.51 -20.94 -3.16
C GLU A 382 -4.39 -20.82 -4.68
N ILE A 383 -4.39 -19.59 -5.20
CA ILE A 383 -4.25 -19.34 -6.64
C ILE A 383 -2.88 -19.83 -7.12
N ALA A 384 -1.82 -19.62 -6.32
CA ALA A 384 -0.50 -20.12 -6.63
C ALA A 384 -0.47 -21.65 -6.75
N GLU A 385 -1.13 -22.36 -5.84
CA GLU A 385 -1.20 -23.83 -5.87
C GLU A 385 -2.03 -24.36 -7.04
N ALA A 386 -3.15 -23.71 -7.35
CA ALA A 386 -3.95 -24.04 -8.52
C ALA A 386 -3.13 -23.85 -9.82
N MET A 387 -2.48 -22.69 -9.98
CA MET A 387 -1.67 -22.39 -11.16
C MET A 387 -0.42 -23.26 -11.29
N ALA A 388 0.15 -23.74 -10.18
CA ALA A 388 1.30 -24.65 -10.23
C ALA A 388 0.95 -26.02 -10.87
N ALA A 389 -0.34 -26.38 -10.89
CA ALA A 389 -0.83 -27.58 -11.57
C ALA A 389 -1.14 -27.35 -13.07
N ASP A 390 -1.11 -26.11 -13.54
CA ASP A 390 -1.39 -25.75 -14.93
C ASP A 390 -0.12 -25.69 -15.79
N ASP A 391 -0.30 -25.95 -17.09
CA ASP A 391 0.72 -25.72 -18.11
C ASP A 391 0.61 -24.28 -18.65
N LEU A 392 1.13 -23.29 -17.92
CA LEU A 392 1.02 -21.87 -18.27
C LEU A 392 1.80 -21.49 -19.54
N GLU A 393 1.23 -20.63 -20.39
CA GLU A 393 1.94 -20.06 -21.55
C GLU A 393 2.83 -18.88 -21.14
N ARG A 394 2.26 -17.94 -20.37
CA ARG A 394 2.96 -16.83 -19.69
C ARG A 394 3.43 -17.24 -18.29
N SER A 395 4.34 -16.47 -17.73
CA SER A 395 4.72 -16.63 -16.33
C SER A 395 3.65 -16.03 -15.40
N ALA A 396 3.57 -16.56 -14.18
CA ALA A 396 2.78 -15.98 -13.09
C ALA A 396 3.73 -15.52 -11.96
N LEU A 397 3.48 -14.33 -11.43
CA LEU A 397 4.25 -13.73 -10.34
C LEU A 397 3.33 -13.52 -9.14
N PHE A 398 3.73 -14.02 -7.98
CA PHE A 398 2.99 -13.93 -6.72
C PHE A 398 3.78 -13.05 -5.76
N LEU A 399 3.21 -11.89 -5.45
CA LEU A 399 3.84 -10.85 -4.65
C LEU A 399 3.06 -10.67 -3.34
N SER A 400 3.58 -11.20 -2.24
CA SER A 400 3.04 -10.94 -0.91
C SER A 400 3.78 -9.77 -0.28
N VAL A 401 3.13 -8.62 -0.14
CA VAL A 401 3.80 -7.37 0.29
C VAL A 401 3.70 -7.12 1.80
N THR A 402 4.68 -6.40 2.33
CA THR A 402 4.68 -5.91 3.71
C THR A 402 4.26 -4.43 3.79
N LEU A 403 4.05 -3.91 4.99
CA LEU A 403 3.82 -2.49 5.30
C LEU A 403 2.64 -1.86 4.54
N GLU A 404 1.61 -2.64 4.20
CA GLU A 404 0.37 -2.10 3.63
C GLU A 404 -0.31 -1.19 4.66
N GLU A 405 -0.43 -1.69 5.90
CA GLU A 405 -1.08 -1.02 7.02
C GLU A 405 -0.42 0.31 7.41
N SER A 406 0.85 0.41 7.02
CA SER A 406 1.71 1.57 7.20
C SER A 406 1.60 2.59 6.05
N GLY A 407 0.70 2.37 5.10
CA GLY A 407 0.47 3.24 3.95
C GLY A 407 1.02 2.71 2.63
N LEU A 408 0.81 1.41 2.34
CA LEU A 408 1.12 0.75 1.08
C LEU A 408 2.63 0.70 0.77
N LEU A 409 3.48 0.66 1.79
CA LEU A 409 4.90 0.92 1.61
C LEU A 409 5.63 -0.22 0.91
N GLY A 410 5.29 -1.50 1.17
CA GLY A 410 5.94 -2.63 0.49
C GLY A 410 5.63 -2.69 -1.00
N SER A 411 4.37 -2.47 -1.39
CA SER A 411 3.99 -2.36 -2.80
C SER A 411 4.56 -1.13 -3.48
N ALA A 412 4.61 0.02 -2.77
CA ALA A 412 5.28 1.22 -3.28
C ALA A 412 6.78 0.97 -3.50
N PHE A 413 7.45 0.28 -2.58
CA PHE A 413 8.86 -0.08 -2.74
C PHE A 413 9.08 -0.99 -3.95
N TYR A 414 8.24 -2.01 -4.13
CA TYR A 414 8.31 -2.90 -5.29
C TYR A 414 8.09 -2.13 -6.60
N ALA A 415 7.09 -1.25 -6.66
CA ALA A 415 6.80 -0.45 -7.85
C ALA A 415 7.93 0.55 -8.21
N GLU A 416 8.66 1.07 -7.23
CA GLU A 416 9.83 1.94 -7.48
C GLU A 416 11.12 1.15 -7.76
N ASN A 417 11.22 -0.07 -7.24
CA ASN A 417 12.39 -0.95 -7.38
C ASN A 417 11.95 -2.33 -7.92
N PRO A 418 11.41 -2.38 -9.15
CA PRO A 418 10.80 -3.59 -9.67
C PRO A 418 11.84 -4.69 -9.86
N LEU A 419 11.57 -5.87 -9.30
CA LEU A 419 12.34 -7.09 -9.59
C LEU A 419 12.06 -7.59 -11.01
N ILE A 420 10.85 -7.31 -11.51
CA ILE A 420 10.41 -7.55 -12.89
C ILE A 420 9.97 -6.21 -13.49
N PRO A 421 10.59 -5.74 -14.60
CA PRO A 421 10.20 -4.52 -15.29
C PRO A 421 8.68 -4.41 -15.53
N HIS A 422 8.11 -3.22 -15.34
CA HIS A 422 6.67 -3.00 -15.55
C HIS A 422 6.21 -3.30 -16.98
N SER A 423 7.10 -3.14 -17.97
CA SER A 423 6.85 -3.50 -19.37
C SER A 423 6.69 -4.99 -19.60
N GLN A 424 7.10 -5.83 -18.64
CA GLN A 424 6.93 -7.29 -18.67
C GLN A 424 5.70 -7.76 -17.89
N VAL A 425 5.08 -6.89 -17.08
CA VAL A 425 3.84 -7.22 -16.36
C VAL A 425 2.65 -6.90 -17.27
N VAL A 426 1.95 -7.95 -17.71
CA VAL A 426 0.81 -7.86 -18.63
C VAL A 426 -0.37 -7.19 -17.93
N ALA A 427 -0.69 -7.67 -16.73
CA ALA A 427 -1.74 -7.18 -15.85
C ALA A 427 -1.53 -7.72 -14.43
N GLY A 428 -2.16 -7.09 -13.45
CA GLY A 428 -2.16 -7.54 -12.06
C GLY A 428 -3.54 -7.68 -11.43
N ILE A 429 -3.65 -8.57 -10.45
CA ILE A 429 -4.85 -8.81 -9.64
C ILE A 429 -4.46 -8.64 -8.18
N ASN A 430 -5.16 -7.75 -7.49
CA ASN A 430 -4.95 -7.48 -6.07
C ASN A 430 -6.07 -8.06 -5.23
N MET A 431 -5.68 -8.69 -4.13
CA MET A 431 -6.55 -9.32 -3.15
C MET A 431 -6.17 -8.79 -1.77
N ASP A 432 -7.19 -8.58 -0.96
CA ASP A 432 -7.10 -7.95 0.36
C ASP A 432 -8.04 -8.72 1.31
N GLY A 433 -8.57 -8.08 2.34
CA GLY A 433 -9.54 -8.68 3.27
C GLY A 433 -10.86 -9.09 2.61
N ALA A 434 -11.24 -10.37 2.79
CA ALA A 434 -12.49 -10.93 2.31
C ALA A 434 -13.41 -11.39 3.46
N LEU A 435 -14.66 -10.93 3.44
CA LEU A 435 -15.62 -11.27 4.49
C LEU A 435 -16.13 -12.71 4.38
N PRO A 436 -16.08 -13.51 5.45
CA PRO A 436 -16.50 -14.92 5.45
C PRO A 436 -18.02 -15.05 5.63
N ILE A 437 -18.78 -14.49 4.70
CA ILE A 437 -20.24 -14.30 4.82
C ILE A 437 -21.05 -15.27 3.95
N GLY A 438 -20.41 -16.26 3.34
CA GLY A 438 -21.03 -17.21 2.41
C GLY A 438 -21.32 -16.62 1.04
N ARG A 439 -21.93 -17.44 0.18
CA ARG A 439 -22.13 -17.15 -1.26
C ARG A 439 -22.94 -15.89 -1.53
N THR A 440 -22.52 -15.16 -2.56
CA THR A 440 -23.10 -13.89 -3.03
C THR A 440 -23.38 -13.94 -4.52
N LYS A 441 -24.36 -13.16 -4.98
CA LYS A 441 -24.72 -13.04 -6.40
C LYS A 441 -23.80 -12.11 -7.16
N ASP A 442 -22.88 -11.45 -6.46
CA ASP A 442 -22.05 -10.40 -6.98
C ASP A 442 -20.62 -10.48 -6.47
N MET A 443 -19.69 -9.90 -7.23
CA MET A 443 -18.42 -9.38 -6.72
C MET A 443 -18.39 -7.87 -6.90
N VAL A 444 -17.66 -7.19 -6.04
CA VAL A 444 -17.46 -5.74 -6.14
C VAL A 444 -16.14 -5.47 -6.82
N VAL A 445 -16.13 -4.68 -7.90
CA VAL A 445 -14.89 -4.13 -8.45
C VAL A 445 -14.67 -2.76 -7.85
N VAL A 446 -13.56 -2.61 -7.13
CA VAL A 446 -13.16 -1.33 -6.54
C VAL A 446 -12.55 -0.47 -7.63
N GLY A 447 -13.10 0.72 -7.86
CA GLY A 447 -12.71 1.54 -9.01
C GLY A 447 -13.24 1.04 -10.35
N TYR A 448 -14.42 0.40 -10.34
CA TYR A 448 -15.12 -0.06 -11.55
C TYR A 448 -15.16 1.01 -12.65
N GLY A 449 -14.88 0.60 -13.89
CA GLY A 449 -14.68 1.48 -15.04
C GLY A 449 -13.25 1.96 -15.23
N ALA A 450 -12.28 1.36 -14.54
CA ALA A 450 -10.87 1.73 -14.67
C ALA A 450 -10.12 0.95 -15.76
N SER A 451 -10.24 -0.38 -15.77
CA SER A 451 -9.39 -1.29 -16.55
C SER A 451 -10.22 -2.35 -17.28
N GLU A 452 -9.74 -2.78 -18.46
CA GLU A 452 -10.34 -3.86 -19.27
C GLU A 452 -10.35 -5.22 -18.53
N LEU A 453 -9.62 -5.36 -17.42
CA LEU A 453 -9.63 -6.58 -16.60
C LEU A 453 -11.01 -6.89 -15.99
N GLU A 454 -11.84 -5.88 -15.78
CA GLU A 454 -13.21 -6.08 -15.28
C GLU A 454 -14.12 -6.74 -16.32
N ASP A 455 -13.81 -6.60 -17.63
CA ASP A 455 -14.54 -7.30 -18.69
C ASP A 455 -14.27 -8.80 -18.64
N ILE A 456 -13.01 -9.18 -18.37
CA ILE A 456 -12.62 -10.60 -18.19
C ILE A 456 -13.31 -11.17 -16.95
N LEU A 457 -13.29 -10.42 -15.84
CA LEU A 457 -14.00 -10.83 -14.62
C LEU A 457 -15.51 -10.97 -14.88
N ARG A 458 -16.13 -10.05 -15.63
CA ARG A 458 -17.55 -10.13 -15.95
C ARG A 458 -17.88 -11.43 -16.67
N ASP A 459 -17.08 -11.81 -17.66
CA ASP A 459 -17.31 -13.03 -18.43
C ASP A 459 -17.17 -14.28 -17.56
N VAL A 460 -16.19 -14.30 -16.64
CA VAL A 460 -16.04 -15.36 -15.62
C VAL A 460 -17.25 -15.42 -14.69
N LEU A 461 -17.73 -14.28 -14.18
CA LEU A 461 -18.86 -14.26 -13.25
C LEU A 461 -20.18 -14.68 -13.92
N VAL A 462 -20.37 -14.38 -15.21
CA VAL A 462 -21.52 -14.89 -15.96
C VAL A 462 -21.55 -16.42 -15.98
N GLU A 463 -20.40 -17.09 -16.06
CA GLU A 463 -20.30 -18.55 -15.98
C GLU A 463 -20.63 -19.09 -14.57
N GLN A 464 -20.44 -18.27 -13.54
CA GLN A 464 -20.81 -18.58 -12.15
C GLN A 464 -22.26 -18.18 -11.80
N ASP A 465 -23.06 -17.69 -12.75
CA ASP A 465 -24.38 -17.08 -12.50
C ASP A 465 -24.35 -15.86 -11.54
N ARG A 466 -23.25 -15.09 -11.60
CA ARG A 466 -22.96 -13.90 -10.77
C ARG A 466 -22.75 -12.65 -11.63
N VAL A 467 -22.69 -11.48 -11.00
CA VAL A 467 -22.51 -10.18 -11.68
C VAL A 467 -21.48 -9.30 -11.00
N ILE A 468 -20.86 -8.38 -11.73
CA ILE A 468 -20.08 -7.30 -11.13
C ILE A 468 -21.02 -6.22 -10.58
N LYS A 469 -20.67 -5.65 -9.43
CA LYS A 469 -21.16 -4.35 -8.98
C LYS A 469 -20.00 -3.37 -8.76
N PRO A 470 -20.20 -2.07 -9.03
CA PRO A 470 -19.27 -1.05 -8.61
C PRO A 470 -19.26 -0.93 -7.08
N ASP A 471 -18.16 -0.42 -6.53
CA ASP A 471 -18.10 -0.10 -5.12
C ASP A 471 -19.16 0.95 -4.73
N SER A 472 -19.74 0.79 -3.53
CA SER A 472 -20.94 1.53 -3.15
C SER A 472 -20.68 2.96 -2.64
N LYS A 473 -19.40 3.34 -2.49
CA LYS A 473 -18.95 4.61 -1.94
C LYS A 473 -17.66 5.08 -2.64
N PRO A 474 -17.70 5.33 -3.96
CA PRO A 474 -16.49 5.70 -4.71
C PRO A 474 -15.91 7.05 -4.25
N GLU A 475 -16.71 7.89 -3.57
CA GLU A 475 -16.26 9.12 -2.92
C GLU A 475 -15.27 8.89 -1.77
N ALA A 476 -15.20 7.68 -1.22
CA ALA A 476 -14.24 7.31 -0.17
C ALA A 476 -12.87 6.93 -0.74
N GLY A 477 -12.74 6.84 -2.07
CA GLY A 477 -11.48 6.60 -2.76
C GLY A 477 -10.83 5.26 -2.46
N TYR A 478 -11.60 4.19 -2.24
CA TYR A 478 -11.09 2.85 -1.93
C TYR A 478 -10.12 2.30 -2.99
N PHE A 479 -10.32 2.68 -4.26
CA PHE A 479 -9.38 2.36 -5.34
C PHE A 479 -7.94 2.87 -5.09
N TYR A 480 -7.76 3.86 -4.24
CA TYR A 480 -6.43 4.41 -3.92
C TYR A 480 -5.90 3.90 -2.57
N ARG A 481 -6.55 2.90 -1.96
CA ARG A 481 -6.35 2.47 -0.56
C ARG A 481 -5.77 1.07 -0.39
N SER A 482 -5.36 0.39 -1.45
CA SER A 482 -4.76 -0.94 -1.38
C SER A 482 -3.62 -1.06 -2.40
N ASP A 483 -2.81 -2.11 -2.30
CA ASP A 483 -1.48 -2.21 -2.92
C ASP A 483 -1.42 -2.06 -4.44
N HIS A 484 -2.51 -2.42 -5.13
CA HIS A 484 -2.60 -2.24 -6.59
C HIS A 484 -2.29 -0.82 -7.07
N ILE A 485 -2.60 0.21 -6.26
CA ILE A 485 -2.38 1.59 -6.66
C ILE A 485 -0.90 1.90 -6.92
N SER A 486 0.01 1.25 -6.18
CA SER A 486 1.45 1.43 -6.35
C SER A 486 1.90 1.02 -7.75
N LEU A 487 1.36 -0.08 -8.27
CA LEU A 487 1.63 -0.59 -9.63
C LEU A 487 0.84 0.18 -10.69
N ALA A 488 -0.38 0.61 -10.39
CA ALA A 488 -1.19 1.42 -11.30
C ALA A 488 -0.54 2.78 -11.59
N LYS A 489 0.10 3.40 -10.59
CA LYS A 489 0.94 4.62 -10.76
C LYS A 489 2.14 4.42 -11.69
N LYS A 490 2.56 3.18 -11.94
CA LYS A 490 3.58 2.79 -12.92
C LYS A 490 2.98 2.32 -14.26
N GLY A 491 1.68 2.50 -14.42
CA GLY A 491 0.92 2.17 -15.61
C GLY A 491 0.48 0.71 -15.69
N VAL A 492 0.90 -0.19 -14.78
CA VAL A 492 0.48 -1.60 -14.85
C VAL A 492 -1.03 -1.70 -14.64
N PRO A 493 -1.81 -2.26 -15.58
CA PRO A 493 -3.26 -2.44 -15.42
C PRO A 493 -3.57 -3.38 -14.26
N MET A 494 -4.44 -2.94 -13.34
CA MET A 494 -4.78 -3.70 -12.13
C MET A 494 -6.28 -3.95 -12.01
N LEU A 495 -6.63 -5.13 -11.52
CA LEU A 495 -7.97 -5.48 -11.03
C LEU A 495 -7.90 -5.57 -9.50
N TYR A 496 -8.75 -4.82 -8.82
CA TYR A 496 -8.98 -4.99 -7.39
C TYR A 496 -10.47 -5.29 -7.19
N ALA A 497 -10.77 -6.47 -6.65
CA ALA A 497 -12.13 -6.93 -6.48
C ALA A 497 -12.34 -7.59 -5.12
N ASP A 498 -13.46 -7.25 -4.49
CA ASP A 498 -13.91 -7.78 -3.22
C ASP A 498 -15.10 -8.72 -3.40
N GLY A 499 -15.36 -9.54 -2.37
CA GLY A 499 -16.59 -10.31 -2.27
C GLY A 499 -17.83 -9.41 -2.25
N GLY A 500 -18.91 -9.90 -2.88
CA GLY A 500 -20.17 -9.16 -2.96
C GLY A 500 -20.90 -8.97 -1.63
N GLN A 501 -21.97 -8.17 -1.67
CA GLN A 501 -22.87 -7.98 -0.52
C GLN A 501 -24.26 -8.56 -0.75
N ASP A 502 -24.61 -8.99 -1.96
CA ASP A 502 -25.90 -9.59 -2.28
C ASP A 502 -25.89 -11.09 -2.01
N LYS A 503 -25.89 -11.44 -0.72
CA LYS A 503 -25.90 -12.83 -0.28
C LYS A 503 -27.03 -13.64 -0.92
N LEU A 504 -26.76 -14.91 -1.26
CA LEU A 504 -27.80 -15.84 -1.70
C LEU A 504 -28.91 -15.99 -0.64
N ASP A 505 -28.50 -16.11 0.63
CA ASP A 505 -29.40 -16.09 1.78
C ASP A 505 -29.38 -14.72 2.48
N GLY A 506 -30.54 -14.08 2.56
CA GLY A 506 -30.72 -12.77 3.19
C GLY A 506 -30.47 -11.55 2.29
N GLY A 507 -29.92 -11.71 1.08
CA GLY A 507 -29.73 -10.65 0.09
C GLY A 507 -28.80 -9.52 0.54
N VAL A 508 -28.85 -8.40 -0.19
CA VAL A 508 -28.06 -7.17 0.09
C VAL A 508 -28.14 -6.72 1.56
N ALA A 509 -29.30 -6.83 2.19
CA ALA A 509 -29.48 -6.39 3.58
C ALA A 509 -28.62 -7.21 4.56
N ALA A 510 -28.52 -8.52 4.35
CA ALA A 510 -27.70 -9.38 5.19
C ALA A 510 -26.21 -9.14 4.99
N GLY A 511 -25.75 -8.99 3.73
CA GLY A 511 -24.34 -8.68 3.45
C GLY A 511 -23.92 -7.32 4.02
N LYS A 512 -24.75 -6.28 3.84
CA LYS A 512 -24.49 -4.96 4.45
C LYS A 512 -24.45 -5.00 5.96
N ALA A 513 -25.33 -5.78 6.60
CA ALA A 513 -25.31 -5.94 8.05
C ALA A 513 -24.01 -6.63 8.51
N ALA A 514 -23.56 -7.66 7.81
CA ALA A 514 -22.30 -8.35 8.12
C ALA A 514 -21.08 -7.42 7.96
N ALA A 515 -21.00 -6.68 6.87
CA ALA A 515 -19.92 -5.71 6.64
C ALA A 515 -19.92 -4.59 7.70
N ALA A 516 -21.10 -4.09 8.10
CA ALA A 516 -21.22 -3.08 9.14
C ALA A 516 -20.77 -3.59 10.52
N VAL A 517 -21.11 -4.83 10.88
CA VAL A 517 -20.64 -5.48 12.11
C VAL A 517 -19.13 -5.63 12.09
N TYR A 518 -18.56 -6.13 10.99
CA TYR A 518 -17.11 -6.25 10.86
C TYR A 518 -16.40 -4.91 11.02
N THR A 519 -16.82 -3.89 10.27
CA THR A 519 -16.24 -2.54 10.33
C THR A 519 -16.32 -1.93 11.74
N ALA A 520 -17.45 -2.10 12.42
CA ALA A 520 -17.66 -1.51 13.72
C ALA A 520 -16.95 -2.26 14.86
N GLU A 521 -16.85 -3.60 14.78
CA GLU A 521 -16.46 -4.43 15.92
C GLU A 521 -15.11 -5.12 15.74
N ARG A 522 -14.60 -5.28 14.51
CA ARG A 522 -13.45 -6.17 14.22
C ARG A 522 -12.34 -5.55 13.38
N TYR A 523 -12.68 -4.75 12.36
CA TYR A 523 -11.69 -4.13 11.46
C TYR A 523 -10.64 -3.34 12.23
N HIS A 524 -9.36 -3.68 12.04
CA HIS A 524 -8.22 -3.10 12.76
C HIS A 524 -8.35 -3.18 14.28
N LYS A 525 -8.91 -4.29 14.79
CA LYS A 525 -9.09 -4.53 16.21
C LYS A 525 -8.74 -5.98 16.58
N PRO A 526 -8.43 -6.28 17.86
CA PRO A 526 -8.14 -7.65 18.34
C PRO A 526 -9.27 -8.69 18.22
N MET A 527 -10.39 -8.37 17.56
CA MET A 527 -11.54 -9.26 17.36
C MET A 527 -11.63 -9.73 15.91
N ASP A 528 -10.70 -9.27 15.06
CA ASP A 528 -10.49 -9.85 13.76
C ASP A 528 -9.78 -11.21 13.88
N GLU A 529 -10.52 -12.14 14.47
CA GLU A 529 -10.09 -13.50 14.80
C GLU A 529 -10.77 -14.52 13.90
N TYR A 530 -10.01 -15.55 13.52
CA TYR A 530 -10.55 -16.68 12.78
C TYR A 530 -11.62 -17.41 13.60
N SER A 531 -12.66 -17.93 12.94
CA SER A 531 -13.67 -18.75 13.59
C SER A 531 -14.00 -19.98 12.76
N ASP A 532 -14.02 -21.15 13.42
CA ASP A 532 -14.45 -22.42 12.80
C ASP A 532 -15.93 -22.38 12.33
N GLY A 533 -16.70 -21.35 12.70
CA GLY A 533 -18.07 -21.12 12.26
C GLY A 533 -18.22 -20.24 11.01
N TRP A 534 -17.12 -19.82 10.40
CA TRP A 534 -17.13 -19.04 9.16
C TRP A 534 -17.74 -19.80 7.99
N ASP A 535 -18.41 -19.06 7.10
CA ASP A 535 -18.90 -19.59 5.83
C ASP A 535 -18.02 -19.06 4.70
N LEU A 536 -17.02 -19.86 4.33
CA LEU A 536 -16.04 -19.53 3.29
C LEU A 536 -16.52 -19.86 1.87
N SER A 537 -17.74 -20.41 1.71
CA SER A 537 -18.22 -20.88 0.41
C SER A 537 -18.34 -19.75 -0.64
N GLY A 538 -18.58 -18.52 -0.22
CA GLY A 538 -18.54 -17.36 -1.13
C GLY A 538 -17.12 -16.95 -1.48
N PHE A 539 -16.21 -17.00 -0.50
CA PHE A 539 -14.81 -16.66 -0.70
C PHE A 539 -14.14 -17.66 -1.65
N GLU A 540 -14.46 -18.95 -1.54
CA GLU A 540 -14.05 -19.98 -2.50
C GLU A 540 -14.45 -19.62 -3.95
N GLU A 541 -15.70 -19.23 -4.18
CA GLU A 541 -16.18 -18.83 -5.53
C GLU A 541 -15.47 -17.57 -6.05
N ASP A 542 -15.18 -16.62 -5.16
CA ASP A 542 -14.43 -15.39 -5.47
C ASP A 542 -13.00 -15.70 -5.91
N ILE A 543 -12.29 -16.56 -5.17
CA ILE A 543 -10.90 -16.92 -5.50
C ILE A 543 -10.84 -17.78 -6.76
N GLN A 544 -11.81 -18.67 -6.97
CA GLN A 544 -11.97 -19.37 -8.26
C GLN A 544 -12.17 -18.38 -9.42
N ALA A 545 -12.93 -17.30 -9.23
CA ALA A 545 -13.12 -16.29 -10.27
C ALA A 545 -11.82 -15.53 -10.58
N LEU A 546 -11.09 -15.08 -9.55
CA LEU A 546 -9.82 -14.35 -9.72
C LEU A 546 -8.71 -15.24 -10.30
N TYR A 547 -8.66 -16.52 -9.94
CA TYR A 547 -7.84 -17.52 -10.62
C TYR A 547 -8.17 -17.61 -12.11
N GLN A 548 -9.46 -17.71 -12.47
CA GLN A 548 -9.88 -17.79 -13.87
C GLN A 548 -9.54 -16.54 -14.67
N VAL A 549 -9.64 -15.34 -14.07
CA VAL A 549 -9.23 -14.09 -14.75
C VAL A 549 -7.75 -14.17 -15.13
N GLY A 550 -6.86 -14.42 -14.17
CA GLY A 550 -5.43 -14.44 -14.49
C GLY A 550 -5.01 -15.68 -15.28
N LEU A 551 -5.70 -16.83 -15.16
CA LEU A 551 -5.46 -17.98 -16.03
C LEU A 551 -5.79 -17.67 -17.49
N ARG A 552 -6.92 -17.00 -17.76
CA ARG A 552 -7.27 -16.57 -19.13
C ARG A 552 -6.22 -15.66 -19.73
N ILE A 553 -5.69 -14.73 -18.94
CA ILE A 553 -4.58 -13.87 -19.37
C ILE A 553 -3.31 -14.71 -19.56
N ALA A 554 -2.98 -15.61 -18.64
CA ALA A 554 -1.77 -16.43 -18.71
C ALA A 554 -1.77 -17.43 -19.88
N GLN A 555 -2.94 -17.69 -20.49
CA GLN A 555 -3.19 -18.62 -21.60
C GLN A 555 -3.63 -17.89 -22.89
N SER A 556 -3.43 -16.58 -22.97
CA SER A 556 -3.74 -15.79 -24.18
C SER A 556 -2.55 -14.95 -24.64
N ASP A 557 -2.67 -14.38 -25.84
CA ASP A 557 -1.78 -13.33 -26.35
C ASP A 557 -2.31 -11.91 -26.07
N ASP A 558 -3.44 -11.79 -25.36
CA ASP A 558 -4.07 -10.50 -25.06
C ASP A 558 -3.24 -9.68 -24.07
N TRP A 559 -3.25 -8.35 -24.23
CA TRP A 559 -2.65 -7.39 -23.32
C TRP A 559 -3.72 -6.40 -22.85
N PRO A 560 -4.52 -6.75 -21.82
CA PRO A 560 -5.51 -5.83 -21.26
C PRO A 560 -4.86 -4.53 -20.80
N THR A 561 -5.59 -3.42 -20.91
CA THR A 561 -5.08 -2.09 -20.57
C THR A 561 -6.12 -1.25 -19.80
N TRP A 562 -5.73 -0.03 -19.44
CA TRP A 562 -6.63 0.98 -18.90
C TRP A 562 -7.57 1.52 -19.97
N TYR A 563 -8.82 1.81 -19.62
CA TYR A 563 -9.75 2.46 -20.55
C TYR A 563 -9.28 3.86 -20.95
N GLU A 564 -9.74 4.32 -22.12
CA GLU A 564 -9.44 5.66 -22.65
C GLU A 564 -9.84 6.76 -21.65
N GLY A 565 -8.91 7.68 -21.37
CA GLY A 565 -9.12 8.80 -20.45
C GLY A 565 -8.89 8.44 -18.97
N ASN A 566 -8.51 7.20 -18.66
CA ASN A 566 -8.05 6.85 -17.33
C ASN A 566 -6.70 7.55 -17.01
N GLU A 567 -6.54 8.02 -15.78
CA GLU A 567 -5.35 8.73 -15.29
C GLU A 567 -4.02 7.95 -15.41
N PHE A 568 -4.07 6.62 -15.55
CA PHE A 568 -2.87 5.77 -15.72
C PHE A 568 -2.61 5.32 -17.16
N GLU A 569 -3.51 5.62 -18.11
CA GLU A 569 -3.41 5.17 -19.51
C GLU A 569 -2.14 5.70 -20.18
N ALA A 570 -1.84 6.98 -20.03
CA ALA A 570 -0.67 7.61 -20.63
C ALA A 570 0.64 7.01 -20.10
N ILE A 571 0.70 6.73 -18.79
CA ILE A 571 1.87 6.13 -18.13
C ILE A 571 2.05 4.69 -18.62
N ARG A 572 0.98 3.91 -18.81
CA ARG A 572 1.06 2.56 -19.39
C ARG A 572 1.65 2.58 -20.81
N LYS A 573 1.18 3.49 -21.66
CA LYS A 573 1.72 3.62 -23.02
C LYS A 573 3.21 3.92 -23.01
N GLN A 574 3.64 4.83 -22.13
CA GLN A 574 5.06 5.13 -21.95
C GLN A 574 5.84 3.92 -21.43
N SER A 575 5.34 3.23 -20.40
CA SER A 575 6.08 2.13 -19.78
C SER A 575 6.27 0.94 -20.72
N LEU A 576 5.38 0.73 -21.70
CA LEU A 576 5.55 -0.30 -22.75
C LEU A 576 6.60 0.05 -23.82
N GLU A 577 7.04 1.31 -23.91
CA GLU A 577 8.08 1.76 -24.84
C GLU A 577 9.50 1.65 -24.24
N GLU A 578 9.60 1.49 -22.92
CA GLU A 578 10.85 1.37 -22.12
C GLU A 578 11.29 -0.09 -21.97
#